data_AF-A0A921ILL8-F1
#
_entry.id   AF-A0A921ILL8-F1
#
_cell.length_a   1.000
_cell.length_b   1.000
_cell.length_c   1.000
_cell.angle_alpha   90.00
_cell.angle_beta   90.00
_cell.angle_gamma   90.00
#
_symmetry.space_group_name_H-M   'P 1'
#
loop_
_entity.id
_entity.type
_entity.pdbx_description
1 polymer ?
#
loop_
_entity_poly.entity_id
_entity_poly.type
_entity_poly.pdbx_seq_one_letter_code
_entity_poly.pdbx_strand_id
1 'polypeptide(L)'
;WSWAGCEGKKTKVTVYSDGETAELIVNGHSYGRKKTKEYKAVFKRVVYEPGTITAISYDGEGKEQSRTSMKTAAGATELRVVADRSTLQAKTQDLAYISIDLTGADGTTKSSEDTAVTVEVDGAGKLLALGSARPNMGENFFSDTHTTYYGKALAVVRGGDVPGKVTVTVKAKGLRAKTLELEVI
;
A
#
# COMPACT_ATOMS: atom_id res chain seq x y z
N TRP A 1 9.01 0.21 5.12
CA TRP A 1 9.79 0.59 6.31
C TRP A 1 9.44 2.04 6.67
N SER A 2 8.17 2.33 6.92
CA SER A 2 7.63 3.70 6.94
C SER A 2 6.78 3.89 8.19
N TRP A 3 7.46 4.07 9.33
CA TRP A 3 6.88 4.06 10.67
C TRP A 3 7.33 5.30 11.44
N ALA A 4 6.96 6.48 10.96
CA ALA A 4 7.32 7.74 11.62
C ALA A 4 6.87 7.75 13.08
N GLY A 5 7.70 8.28 13.98
CA GLY A 5 7.48 8.27 15.43
C GLY A 5 7.95 7.00 16.14
N CYS A 6 8.58 6.07 15.41
CA CYS A 6 9.20 4.87 15.97
C CYS A 6 10.73 4.90 15.93
N GLU A 7 11.35 6.04 15.62
CA GLU A 7 12.79 6.20 15.52
C GLU A 7 13.49 5.74 16.82
N GLY A 8 14.55 4.94 16.68
CA GLY A 8 15.29 4.38 17.81
C GLY A 8 14.60 3.23 18.53
N LYS A 9 13.32 2.93 18.25
CA LYS A 9 12.61 1.79 18.84
C LYS A 9 13.09 0.48 18.22
N LYS A 10 13.14 -0.56 19.06
CA LYS A 10 13.51 -1.92 18.65
C LYS A 10 12.28 -2.64 18.10
N THR A 11 12.42 -3.26 16.94
CA THR A 11 11.40 -4.08 16.29
C THR A 11 11.93 -5.47 15.95
N LYS A 12 11.02 -6.35 15.55
CA LYS A 12 11.30 -7.67 15.00
C LYS A 12 11.13 -7.60 13.48
N VAL A 13 12.19 -7.95 12.74
CA VAL A 13 12.14 -8.09 11.29
C VAL A 13 12.19 -9.58 10.95
N THR A 14 11.20 -10.03 10.18
CA THR A 14 11.17 -11.39 9.63
C THR A 14 11.43 -11.30 8.14
N VAL A 15 12.47 -11.97 7.68
CA VAL A 15 12.73 -12.18 6.25
C VAL A 15 12.16 -13.55 5.88
N TYR A 16 11.27 -13.58 4.89
CA TYR A 16 10.82 -14.83 4.28
C TYR A 16 11.74 -15.15 3.10
N SER A 17 12.32 -16.35 3.09
CA SER A 17 13.26 -16.78 2.06
C SER A 17 13.35 -18.30 1.97
N ASP A 18 13.55 -18.82 0.76
CA ASP A 18 13.84 -20.21 0.42
C ASP A 18 15.34 -20.53 0.35
N GLY A 19 16.22 -19.54 0.40
CA GLY A 19 17.67 -19.75 0.50
C GLY A 19 18.08 -20.34 1.85
N GLU A 20 19.28 -20.91 1.93
CA GLU A 20 19.85 -21.51 3.16
C GLU A 20 20.03 -20.47 4.28
N THR A 21 20.38 -19.23 3.90
CA THR A 21 20.52 -18.12 4.85
C THR A 21 19.97 -16.82 4.29
N ALA A 22 19.62 -15.90 5.18
CA ALA A 22 19.29 -14.53 4.81
C ALA A 22 20.10 -13.55 5.66
N GLU A 23 20.54 -12.46 5.03
CA GLU A 23 21.17 -11.31 5.67
C GLU A 23 20.21 -10.13 5.68
N LEU A 24 20.23 -9.37 6.77
CA LEU A 24 19.46 -8.14 6.91
C LEU A 24 20.41 -6.96 7.00
N ILE A 25 20.18 -5.95 6.17
CA ILE A 25 20.97 -4.72 6.13
C ILE A 25 20.01 -3.54 6.36
N VAL A 26 20.36 -2.64 7.28
CA VAL A 26 19.67 -1.36 7.50
C VAL A 26 20.66 -0.24 7.22
N ASN A 27 20.34 0.64 6.28
CA ASN A 27 21.17 1.79 5.92
C ASN A 27 22.64 1.44 5.63
N GLY A 28 22.88 0.28 4.99
CA GLY A 28 24.22 -0.22 4.69
C GLY A 28 24.90 -1.00 5.81
N HIS A 29 24.32 -1.03 7.02
CA HIS A 29 24.85 -1.78 8.16
C HIS A 29 24.18 -3.14 8.31
N SER A 30 24.98 -4.21 8.32
CA SER A 30 24.49 -5.57 8.48
C SER A 30 24.07 -5.85 9.92
N TYR A 31 22.88 -6.44 10.08
CA TYR A 31 22.40 -7.07 11.31
C TYR A 31 22.79 -8.57 11.37
N GLY A 32 23.70 -8.98 10.49
CA GLY A 32 24.22 -10.33 10.37
C GLY A 32 23.40 -11.21 9.42
N ARG A 33 23.93 -12.41 9.21
CA ARG A 33 23.31 -13.48 8.42
C ARG A 33 22.73 -14.54 9.36
N LYS A 34 21.55 -15.07 9.02
CA LYS A 34 20.87 -16.11 9.80
C LYS A 34 20.41 -17.24 8.89
N LYS A 35 20.53 -18.47 9.38
CA LYS A 35 19.93 -19.64 8.75
C LYS A 35 18.41 -19.47 8.68
N THR A 36 17.84 -19.76 7.52
CA THR A 36 16.40 -19.83 7.36
C THR A 36 15.88 -21.10 8.01
N LYS A 37 14.77 -21.00 8.74
CA LYS A 37 14.04 -22.14 9.29
C LYS A 37 12.58 -21.94 8.97
N GLU A 38 11.93 -22.95 8.40
CA GLU A 38 10.54 -22.85 7.92
C GLU A 38 10.35 -21.61 7.03
N TYR A 39 11.29 -21.41 6.10
CA TYR A 39 11.34 -20.26 5.19
C TYR A 39 11.46 -18.88 5.86
N LYS A 40 11.98 -18.82 7.10
CA LYS A 40 12.09 -17.57 7.87
C LYS A 40 13.46 -17.38 8.50
N ALA A 41 13.97 -16.15 8.39
CA ALA A 41 15.07 -15.65 9.22
C ALA A 41 14.55 -14.49 10.07
N VAL A 42 14.63 -14.63 11.40
CA VAL A 42 14.08 -13.66 12.35
C VAL A 42 15.18 -12.85 13.03
N PHE A 43 15.16 -11.54 12.81
CA PHE A 43 16.05 -10.56 13.43
C PHE A 43 15.30 -9.87 14.57
N LYS A 44 15.75 -10.12 15.80
CA LYS A 44 15.18 -9.51 17.00
C LYS A 44 15.94 -8.23 17.32
N ARG A 45 15.24 -7.22 17.85
CA ARG A 45 15.83 -5.95 18.32
C ARG A 45 16.51 -5.13 17.21
N VAL A 46 16.00 -5.19 15.98
CA VAL A 46 16.43 -4.30 14.90
C VAL A 46 15.96 -2.89 15.25
N VAL A 47 16.86 -1.91 15.27
CA VAL A 47 16.50 -0.52 15.57
C VAL A 47 15.85 0.09 14.34
N TYR A 48 14.70 0.75 14.50
CA TYR A 48 14.08 1.49 13.42
C TYR A 48 14.84 2.81 13.18
N GLU A 49 15.40 2.91 11.99
CA GLU A 49 16.11 4.08 11.48
C GLU A 49 15.55 4.39 10.09
N PRO A 50 14.96 5.58 9.85
CA PRO A 50 14.50 5.97 8.53
C PRO A 50 15.57 5.74 7.45
N GLY A 51 15.15 5.28 6.28
CA GLY A 51 16.04 4.99 5.16
C GLY A 51 15.66 3.70 4.45
N THR A 52 16.64 2.82 4.20
CA THR A 52 16.44 1.57 3.44
C THR A 52 16.77 0.36 4.28
N ILE A 53 15.86 -0.60 4.29
CA ILE A 53 16.09 -1.95 4.80
C ILE A 53 16.14 -2.91 3.63
N THR A 54 17.18 -3.74 3.58
CA THR A 54 17.43 -4.71 2.51
C THR A 54 17.58 -6.10 3.10
N ALA A 55 16.89 -7.06 2.52
CA ALA A 55 17.09 -8.48 2.78
C ALA A 55 17.79 -9.12 1.58
N ILE A 56 18.80 -9.95 1.86
CA ILE A 56 19.54 -10.70 0.83
C ILE A 56 19.44 -12.18 1.17
N SER A 57 19.02 -13.00 0.22
CA SER A 57 18.97 -14.46 0.32
C SER A 57 20.22 -15.08 -0.28
N TYR A 58 20.74 -16.12 0.37
CA TYR A 58 21.88 -16.89 -0.11
C TYR A 58 21.56 -18.38 -0.16
N ASP A 59 22.10 -19.06 -1.18
CA ASP A 59 22.05 -20.52 -1.29
C ASP A 59 23.03 -21.23 -0.32
N GLY A 60 23.07 -22.56 -0.41
CA GLY A 60 23.94 -23.41 0.40
C GLY A 60 25.44 -23.25 0.11
N GLU A 61 25.81 -22.68 -1.04
CA GLU A 61 27.19 -22.34 -1.39
C GLU A 61 27.58 -20.92 -0.93
N GLY A 62 26.62 -20.18 -0.39
CA GLY A 62 26.80 -18.82 0.10
C GLY A 62 26.68 -17.75 -0.99
N LYS A 63 26.21 -18.10 -2.19
CA LYS A 63 25.99 -17.17 -3.30
C LYS A 63 24.63 -16.48 -3.17
N GLU A 64 24.59 -15.19 -3.48
CA GLU A 64 23.35 -14.40 -3.48
C GLU A 64 22.37 -14.95 -4.53
N GLN A 65 21.17 -15.33 -4.08
CA GLN A 65 20.08 -15.80 -4.94
C GLN A 65 19.10 -14.68 -5.27
N SER A 66 18.78 -13.84 -4.28
CA SER A 66 17.80 -12.76 -4.42
C SER A 66 18.03 -11.66 -3.40
N ARG A 67 17.53 -10.46 -3.74
CA ARG A 67 17.53 -9.31 -2.84
C ARG A 67 16.24 -8.52 -2.97
N THR A 68 15.79 -7.96 -1.85
CA THR A 68 14.63 -7.06 -1.83
C THR A 68 14.85 -5.95 -0.82
N SER A 69 14.23 -4.80 -1.06
CA SER A 69 14.38 -3.63 -0.20
C SER A 69 13.04 -2.95 0.03
N MET A 70 12.90 -2.37 1.22
CA MET A 70 11.84 -1.42 1.53
C MET A 70 12.45 -0.09 1.94
N LYS A 71 11.76 1.00 1.63
CA LYS A 71 12.17 2.35 1.99
C LYS A 71 11.21 2.97 3.02
N THR A 72 11.71 3.97 3.73
CA THR A 72 10.89 4.96 4.43
C THR A 72 10.39 5.97 3.43
N ALA A 73 9.10 6.31 3.50
CA ALA A 73 8.53 7.31 2.62
C ALA A 73 9.14 8.68 2.87
N ALA A 74 9.35 9.44 1.79
CA ALA A 74 9.98 10.75 1.84
C ALA A 74 9.02 11.86 1.38
N GLY A 75 9.22 13.06 1.92
CA GLY A 75 8.47 14.25 1.51
C GLY A 75 7.07 14.37 2.12
N ALA A 76 6.32 15.34 1.59
CA ALA A 76 4.95 15.62 2.01
C ALA A 76 4.01 14.45 1.70
N THR A 77 2.95 14.31 2.49
CA THR A 77 1.92 13.29 2.25
C THR A 77 1.08 13.69 1.04
N GLU A 78 0.82 12.74 0.14
CA GLU A 78 -0.01 12.90 -1.04
C GLU A 78 -1.03 11.76 -1.14
N LEU A 79 -2.16 12.04 -1.80
CA LEU A 79 -3.07 10.98 -2.26
C LEU A 79 -2.50 10.37 -3.54
N ARG A 80 -2.34 9.06 -3.57
CA ARG A 80 -2.09 8.29 -4.79
C ARG A 80 -3.29 7.40 -5.08
N VAL A 81 -3.90 7.59 -6.24
CA VAL A 81 -5.13 6.90 -6.63
C VAL A 81 -4.90 6.17 -7.95
N VAL A 82 -5.10 4.84 -7.95
CA VAL A 82 -4.82 3.98 -9.11
C VAL A 82 -5.93 2.95 -9.26
N ALA A 83 -6.52 2.89 -10.45
CA ALA A 83 -7.47 1.84 -10.81
C ALA A 83 -6.73 0.61 -11.37
N ASP A 84 -7.26 -0.59 -11.12
CA ASP A 84 -6.78 -1.84 -11.72
C ASP A 84 -7.06 -1.91 -13.22
N ARG A 85 -8.10 -1.21 -13.68
CA ARG A 85 -8.50 -1.07 -15.09
C ARG A 85 -9.05 0.33 -15.36
N SER A 86 -8.97 0.78 -16.60
CA SER A 86 -9.52 2.06 -17.06
C SER A 86 -10.84 1.94 -17.84
N THR A 87 -11.26 0.72 -18.20
CA THR A 87 -12.47 0.48 -18.98
C THR A 87 -13.38 -0.54 -18.30
N LEU A 88 -14.69 -0.36 -18.41
CA LEU A 88 -15.74 -1.21 -17.86
C LEU A 88 -16.78 -1.53 -18.94
N GLN A 89 -17.36 -2.73 -18.90
CA GLN A 89 -18.40 -3.13 -19.87
C GLN A 89 -19.79 -2.62 -19.49
N ALA A 90 -20.47 -1.92 -20.39
CA ALA A 90 -21.84 -1.48 -20.22
C ALA A 90 -22.81 -2.66 -20.06
N LYS A 91 -23.89 -2.46 -19.29
CA LYS A 91 -24.97 -3.46 -19.07
C LYS A 91 -24.48 -4.76 -18.43
N THR A 92 -23.35 -4.70 -17.74
CA THR A 92 -22.79 -5.81 -16.97
C THR A 92 -22.70 -5.44 -15.48
N GLN A 93 -22.06 -6.31 -14.70
CA GLN A 93 -21.69 -6.03 -13.31
C GLN A 93 -20.19 -5.69 -13.18
N ASP A 94 -19.55 -5.24 -14.26
CA ASP A 94 -18.10 -5.00 -14.28
C ASP A 94 -17.69 -3.93 -13.26
N LEU A 95 -16.55 -4.18 -12.61
CA LEU A 95 -16.05 -3.42 -11.48
C LEU A 95 -14.62 -2.95 -11.73
N ALA A 96 -14.33 -1.70 -11.37
CA ALA A 96 -12.99 -1.17 -11.22
C ALA A 96 -12.65 -1.07 -9.73
N TYR A 97 -11.49 -1.60 -9.36
CA TYR A 97 -10.93 -1.51 -8.02
C TYR A 97 -9.91 -0.38 -7.98
N ILE A 98 -10.19 0.63 -7.16
CA ILE A 98 -9.41 1.86 -7.10
C ILE A 98 -8.66 1.88 -5.77
N SER A 99 -7.36 1.62 -5.85
CA SER A 99 -6.45 1.71 -4.71
C SER A 99 -6.21 3.17 -4.34
N ILE A 100 -6.41 3.51 -3.07
CA ILE A 100 -6.20 4.84 -2.50
C ILE A 100 -5.10 4.70 -1.44
N ASP A 101 -3.95 5.31 -1.70
CA ASP A 101 -2.79 5.30 -0.82
C ASP A 101 -2.45 6.71 -0.32
N LEU A 102 -2.06 6.81 0.96
CA LEU A 102 -1.30 7.95 1.49
C LEU A 102 0.19 7.67 1.22
N THR A 103 0.80 8.42 0.31
CA THR A 103 2.20 8.23 -0.06
C THR A 103 3.04 9.45 0.29
N GLY A 104 4.36 9.26 0.38
CA GLY A 104 5.30 10.37 0.21
C GLY A 104 5.36 10.87 -1.23
N ALA A 105 6.10 11.95 -1.45
CA ALA A 105 6.41 12.47 -2.79
C ALA A 105 7.25 11.47 -3.62
N ASP A 106 7.88 10.50 -2.96
CA ASP A 106 8.60 9.39 -3.58
C ASP A 106 7.70 8.20 -3.98
N GLY A 107 6.39 8.29 -3.72
CA GLY A 107 5.40 7.24 -3.99
C GLY A 107 5.37 6.09 -2.99
N THR A 108 6.22 6.11 -1.95
CA THR A 108 6.22 5.09 -0.90
C THR A 108 5.06 5.35 0.07
N THR A 109 4.28 4.31 0.42
CA THR A 109 3.18 4.46 1.38
C THR A 109 3.67 4.89 2.78
N LYS A 110 2.97 5.85 3.38
CA LYS A 110 3.17 6.29 4.77
C LYS A 110 2.33 5.45 5.71
N SER A 111 2.80 4.25 6.03
CA SER A 111 2.05 3.27 6.82
C SER A 111 1.72 3.68 8.26
N SER A 112 2.36 4.72 8.81
CA SER A 112 2.04 5.28 10.12
C SER A 112 0.95 6.36 10.10
N GLU A 113 0.48 6.76 8.91
CA GLU A 113 -0.52 7.81 8.75
C GLU A 113 -1.85 7.18 8.32
N ASP A 114 -2.95 7.66 8.91
CA ASP A 114 -4.29 7.33 8.47
C ASP A 114 -5.18 8.58 8.49
N THR A 115 -6.09 8.69 7.53
CA THR A 115 -7.08 9.77 7.46
C THR A 115 -8.39 9.28 6.83
N ALA A 116 -9.48 9.96 7.13
CA ALA A 116 -10.72 9.82 6.36
C ALA A 116 -10.47 10.27 4.91
N VAL A 117 -10.88 9.43 3.96
CA VAL A 117 -10.93 9.71 2.54
C VAL A 117 -12.40 9.69 2.08
N THR A 118 -12.77 10.62 1.22
CA THR A 118 -14.10 10.70 0.60
C THR A 118 -13.97 10.48 -0.90
N VAL A 119 -14.84 9.65 -1.48
CA VAL A 119 -14.85 9.29 -2.89
C VAL A 119 -16.15 9.74 -3.53
N GLU A 120 -16.04 10.58 -4.55
CA GLU A 120 -17.13 11.05 -5.39
C GLU A 120 -17.01 10.39 -6.77
N VAL A 121 -18.13 9.92 -7.33
CA VAL A 121 -18.18 9.29 -8.65
C VAL A 121 -19.27 9.96 -9.47
N ASP A 122 -18.87 10.54 -10.59
CA ASP A 122 -19.75 11.21 -11.54
C ASP A 122 -19.73 10.50 -12.90
N GLY A 123 -20.86 10.57 -13.63
CA GLY A 123 -20.99 10.05 -14.99
C GLY A 123 -21.52 8.61 -15.05
N ALA A 124 -20.98 7.81 -15.97
CA ALA A 124 -21.51 6.48 -16.34
C ALA A 124 -21.22 5.36 -15.32
N GLY A 125 -20.89 5.70 -14.08
CA GLY A 125 -20.50 4.73 -13.05
C GLY A 125 -21.05 5.10 -11.68
N LYS A 126 -20.95 4.18 -10.73
CA LYS A 126 -21.41 4.37 -9.35
C LYS A 126 -20.41 3.79 -8.36
N LEU A 127 -20.18 4.51 -7.25
CA LEU A 127 -19.50 3.96 -6.10
C LEU A 127 -20.34 2.84 -5.48
N LEU A 128 -19.80 1.62 -5.50
CA LEU A 128 -20.46 0.44 -4.93
C LEU A 128 -20.04 0.23 -3.47
N ALA A 129 -18.75 0.41 -3.18
CA ALA A 129 -18.21 0.28 -1.84
C ALA A 129 -16.92 1.07 -1.65
N LEU A 130 -16.63 1.45 -0.41
CA LEU A 130 -15.37 2.03 0.03
C LEU A 130 -14.98 1.41 1.38
N GLY A 131 -13.74 0.95 1.50
CA GLY A 131 -13.26 0.32 2.72
C GLY A 131 -11.75 0.35 2.89
N SER A 132 -11.29 -0.02 4.08
CA SER A 132 -9.88 -0.31 4.36
C SER A 132 -9.74 -1.70 5.00
N ALA A 133 -8.51 -2.18 5.13
CA ALA A 133 -8.24 -3.50 5.73
C ALA A 133 -8.24 -3.48 7.28
N ARG A 134 -8.79 -2.43 7.91
CA ARG A 134 -8.85 -2.37 9.38
C ARG A 134 -9.79 -3.48 9.89
N PRO A 135 -9.28 -4.43 10.69
CA PRO A 135 -10.05 -5.63 11.06
C PRO A 135 -11.21 -5.36 12.05
N ASN A 136 -11.16 -4.23 12.75
CA ASN A 136 -12.12 -3.85 13.79
C ASN A 136 -12.68 -2.44 13.54
N MET A 137 -13.35 -2.22 12.41
CA MET A 137 -14.07 -0.97 12.15
C MET A 137 -15.59 -1.09 12.35
N GLY A 138 -16.23 0.05 12.59
CA GLY A 138 -17.69 0.21 12.54
C GLY A 138 -18.14 1.15 11.42
N GLU A 139 -17.26 1.51 10.49
CA GLU A 139 -17.57 2.37 9.34
C GLU A 139 -18.38 1.57 8.29
N ASN A 140 -19.29 2.25 7.59
CA ASN A 140 -20.18 1.62 6.61
C ASN A 140 -19.50 1.54 5.23
N PHE A 141 -19.37 0.33 4.68
CA PHE A 141 -18.79 0.12 3.35
C PHE A 141 -19.56 0.77 2.20
N PHE A 142 -20.84 1.12 2.37
CA PHE A 142 -21.65 1.81 1.36
C PHE A 142 -21.62 3.34 1.50
N SER A 143 -20.88 3.87 2.47
CA SER A 143 -20.64 5.31 2.58
C SER A 143 -19.63 5.77 1.52
N ASP A 144 -19.66 7.05 1.19
CA ASP A 144 -18.66 7.70 0.35
C ASP A 144 -17.36 8.00 1.11
N THR A 145 -17.35 7.86 2.44
CA THR A 145 -16.23 8.24 3.30
C THR A 145 -15.80 7.09 4.18
N HIS A 146 -14.48 6.83 4.22
CA HIS A 146 -13.90 5.77 5.04
C HIS A 146 -12.49 6.15 5.49
N THR A 147 -12.08 5.70 6.67
CA THR A 147 -10.72 5.93 7.18
C THR A 147 -9.75 4.90 6.58
N THR A 148 -8.59 5.37 6.10
CA THR A 148 -7.52 4.47 5.65
C THR A 148 -7.01 3.59 6.79
N TYR A 149 -6.32 2.52 6.46
CA TYR A 149 -5.60 1.70 7.41
C TYR A 149 -4.19 1.40 6.92
N TYR A 150 -3.20 1.76 7.73
CA TYR A 150 -1.79 1.77 7.33
C TYR A 150 -1.57 2.53 6.01
N GLY A 151 -2.27 3.66 5.88
CA GLY A 151 -2.21 4.56 4.73
C GLY A 151 -2.92 4.03 3.49
N LYS A 152 -3.82 3.04 3.61
CA LYS A 152 -4.52 2.44 2.45
C LYS A 152 -6.03 2.35 2.62
N ALA A 153 -6.75 2.57 1.52
CA ALA A 153 -8.16 2.25 1.34
C ALA A 153 -8.39 1.74 -0.10
N LEU A 154 -9.57 1.18 -0.35
CA LEU A 154 -9.99 0.63 -1.63
C LEU A 154 -11.42 1.06 -1.92
N ALA A 155 -11.62 1.72 -3.05
CA ALA A 155 -12.95 2.00 -3.59
C ALA A 155 -13.28 1.00 -4.70
N VAL A 156 -14.56 0.66 -4.81
CA VAL A 156 -15.09 -0.22 -5.85
C VAL A 156 -16.11 0.58 -6.66
N VAL A 157 -15.83 0.78 -7.94
CA VAL A 157 -16.70 1.50 -8.87
C VAL A 157 -17.30 0.50 -9.85
N ARG A 158 -18.61 0.53 -10.00
CA ARG A 158 -19.34 -0.29 -10.96
C ARG A 158 -19.71 0.53 -12.19
N GLY A 159 -19.55 -0.08 -13.37
CA GLY A 159 -20.02 0.49 -14.64
C GLY A 159 -21.55 0.46 -14.75
N GLY A 160 -22.11 1.50 -15.35
CA GLY A 160 -23.55 1.60 -15.63
C GLY A 160 -23.98 0.88 -16.90
N ASP A 161 -25.25 1.07 -17.28
CA ASP A 161 -25.84 0.46 -18.48
C ASP A 161 -25.60 1.25 -19.77
N VAL A 162 -25.15 2.50 -19.63
CA VAL A 162 -24.93 3.43 -20.74
C VAL A 162 -23.43 3.68 -20.87
N PRO A 163 -22.83 3.47 -22.06
CA PRO A 163 -21.45 3.85 -22.32
C PRO A 163 -21.20 5.32 -22.04
N GLY A 164 -20.01 5.64 -21.53
CA GLY A 164 -19.61 7.00 -21.24
C GLY A 164 -18.51 7.11 -20.21
N LYS A 165 -18.10 8.35 -19.98
CA LYS A 165 -17.02 8.68 -19.04
C LYS A 165 -17.48 8.52 -17.60
N VAL A 166 -16.58 8.02 -16.75
CA VAL A 166 -16.70 8.02 -15.29
C VAL A 166 -15.57 8.86 -14.73
N THR A 167 -15.90 9.83 -13.88
CA THR A 167 -14.91 10.65 -13.17
C THR A 167 -14.95 10.28 -11.70
N VAL A 168 -13.82 9.81 -11.16
CA VAL A 168 -13.71 9.46 -9.74
C VAL A 168 -12.79 10.46 -9.07
N THR A 169 -13.31 11.18 -8.07
CA THR A 169 -12.57 12.17 -7.29
C THR A 169 -12.40 11.70 -5.86
N VAL A 170 -11.15 11.67 -5.39
CA VAL A 170 -10.80 11.28 -4.01
C VAL A 170 -10.28 12.50 -3.26
N LYS A 171 -10.86 12.75 -2.09
CA LYS A 171 -10.55 13.88 -1.20
C LYS A 171 -10.11 13.39 0.16
N ALA A 172 -9.24 14.14 0.81
CA ALA A 172 -8.87 13.95 2.21
C ALA A 172 -8.49 15.30 2.81
N LYS A 173 -8.75 15.48 4.10
CA LYS A 173 -8.48 16.74 4.80
C LYS A 173 -7.00 17.12 4.69
N GLY A 174 -6.73 18.32 4.20
CA GLY A 174 -5.37 18.86 4.08
C GLY A 174 -4.53 18.29 2.93
N LEU A 175 -5.10 17.42 2.10
CA LEU A 175 -4.43 16.86 0.92
C LEU A 175 -5.07 17.39 -0.36
N ARG A 176 -4.26 17.57 -1.41
CA ARG A 176 -4.77 17.90 -2.74
C ARG A 176 -5.61 16.74 -3.26
N ALA A 177 -6.85 17.02 -3.64
CA ALA A 177 -7.74 16.03 -4.25
C ALA A 177 -7.12 15.43 -5.53
N LYS A 178 -7.43 14.17 -5.79
CA LYS A 178 -7.01 13.45 -6.99
C LYS A 178 -8.22 13.00 -7.78
N THR A 179 -8.14 13.13 -9.09
CA THR A 179 -9.18 12.68 -10.00
C THR A 179 -8.57 11.68 -10.97
N LEU A 180 -9.32 10.63 -11.27
CA LEU A 180 -9.02 9.68 -12.33
C LEU A 180 -10.26 9.48 -13.20
N GLU A 181 -10.03 9.04 -14.43
CA GLU A 181 -11.07 8.82 -15.42
C GLU A 181 -11.12 7.33 -15.77
N LEU A 182 -12.33 6.80 -15.86
CA LEU A 182 -12.62 5.49 -16.42
C LEU A 182 -13.60 5.67 -17.58
N GLU A 183 -13.76 4.63 -18.39
CA GLU A 183 -14.70 4.62 -19.50
C GLU A 183 -15.59 3.38 -19.42
N VAL A 184 -16.90 3.57 -19.52
CA VAL A 184 -17.84 2.48 -19.76
C VAL A 184 -18.02 2.36 -21.27
N ILE A 185 -17.79 1.18 -21.83
CA ILE A 185 -17.88 0.87 -23.27
C ILE A 185 -18.97 -0.14 -23.58
#